data_AF-A0A520IQ75-F1
#
_entry.id   AF-A0A520IQ75-F1
#
_cell.length_a   1.000
_cell.length_b   1.000
_cell.length_c   1.000
_cell.angle_alpha   90.00
_cell.angle_beta   90.00
_cell.angle_gamma   90.00
#
_symmetry.space_group_name_H-M   'P 1'
#
loop_
_entity.id
_entity.type
_entity.pdbx_description
1 polymer ?
#
loop_
_entity_poly.entity_id
_entity_poly.type
_entity_poly.pdbx_seq_one_letter_code
_entity_poly.pdbx_strand_id
1 'polypeptide(L)'
;MLKKINIGLVALILGFGLTITTSAFKTINHKPKVDKQWNFRGNSVGEANDQTKYSLTLPAPTECGSDTDLPCYILTPESVDTEAKLHNYFITNYGDDAALIDGAAPERRDAQ
;
A
#
# COMPACT_ATOMS: atom_id res chain seq x y z
N MET A 1 48.90 -13.63 57.43
CA MET A 1 49.14 -14.31 56.13
C MET A 1 47.85 -14.99 55.69
N LEU A 2 47.13 -14.41 54.72
CA LEU A 2 46.01 -15.08 54.07
C LEU A 2 46.19 -15.00 52.55
N LYS A 3 46.06 -16.17 51.93
CA LYS A 3 46.45 -16.54 50.58
C LYS A 3 45.35 -16.19 49.56
N LYS A 4 45.80 -15.74 48.38
CA LYS A 4 45.27 -16.01 47.02
C LYS A 4 43.92 -15.38 46.65
N ILE A 5 44.01 -14.28 45.91
CA ILE A 5 42.95 -13.73 45.05
C ILE A 5 42.85 -14.65 43.83
N ASN A 6 41.72 -15.34 43.68
CA ASN A 6 41.41 -16.14 42.50
C ASN A 6 40.79 -15.25 41.42
N ILE A 7 41.27 -15.47 40.21
CA ILE A 7 40.97 -14.80 38.94
C ILE A 7 39.53 -15.15 38.51
N GLY A 8 38.55 -14.52 39.16
CA GLY A 8 37.13 -14.54 38.78
C GLY A 8 36.71 -13.31 37.96
N LEU A 9 37.69 -12.62 37.36
CA LEU A 9 37.47 -11.56 36.39
C LEU A 9 37.18 -12.21 35.03
N VAL A 10 36.23 -11.63 34.29
CA VAL A 10 35.81 -11.98 32.92
C VAL A 10 34.65 -12.99 32.80
N ALA A 11 33.49 -12.66 33.37
CA ALA A 11 32.21 -13.22 32.91
C ALA A 11 30.99 -12.29 33.07
N LEU A 12 31.17 -11.03 33.49
CA LEU A 12 30.06 -10.09 33.71
C LEU A 12 30.14 -8.86 32.78
N ILE A 13 30.50 -9.06 31.51
CA ILE A 13 30.36 -8.05 30.45
C ILE A 13 29.74 -8.73 29.22
N LEU A 14 28.55 -9.30 29.39
CA LEU A 14 27.64 -9.68 28.30
C LEU A 14 26.17 -9.36 28.68
N GLY A 15 25.98 -8.37 29.55
CA GLY A 15 24.66 -7.97 30.07
C GLY A 15 24.15 -6.61 29.56
N PHE A 16 24.83 -6.01 28.57
CA PHE A 16 24.35 -4.82 27.87
C PHE A 16 24.05 -5.19 26.43
N GLY A 17 22.89 -5.80 26.23
CA GLY A 17 22.38 -6.18 24.92
C GLY A 17 20.88 -5.90 24.85
N LEU A 18 20.54 -4.63 24.63
CA LEU A 18 19.36 -4.21 23.86
C LEU A 18 17.99 -4.71 24.38
N THR A 19 17.43 -4.07 25.40
CA THR A 19 15.97 -3.91 25.46
C THR A 19 15.61 -2.53 24.95
N ILE A 20 15.57 -2.47 23.63
CA ILE A 20 14.83 -1.54 22.77
C ILE A 20 13.71 -0.82 23.53
N THR A 21 13.80 0.51 23.47
CA THR A 21 12.75 1.46 23.85
C THR A 21 11.38 0.95 23.40
N THR A 22 10.45 0.74 24.32
CA THR A 22 9.03 0.59 23.97
C THR A 22 8.53 1.95 23.47
N SER A 23 8.82 2.24 22.20
CA SER A 23 8.26 3.37 21.49
C SER A 23 6.75 3.26 21.58
N ALA A 24 6.16 4.32 22.10
CA ALA A 24 4.74 4.52 22.25
C ALA A 24 3.95 3.99 21.03
N PHE A 25 3.18 2.92 21.22
CA PHE A 25 1.99 2.72 20.41
C PHE A 25 0.98 3.79 20.85
N LYS A 26 1.19 5.02 20.37
CA LYS A 26 0.06 5.93 20.19
C LYS A 26 -0.85 5.19 19.23
N THR A 27 -1.90 4.57 19.74
CA THR A 27 -3.09 4.26 18.97
C THR A 27 -3.66 5.61 18.54
N ILE A 28 -3.06 6.19 17.50
CA ILE A 28 -3.69 7.23 16.73
C ILE A 28 -4.97 6.55 16.28
N ASN A 29 -6.10 7.09 16.73
CA ASN A 29 -7.40 6.81 16.18
C ASN A 29 -7.37 7.22 14.70
N HIS A 30 -6.67 6.45 13.87
CA HIS A 30 -6.88 6.41 12.45
C HIS A 30 -8.26 5.78 12.33
N LYS A 31 -9.29 6.62 12.29
CA LYS A 31 -10.44 6.24 11.49
C LYS A 31 -9.84 5.76 10.17
N PRO A 32 -10.08 4.52 9.72
CA PRO A 32 -9.61 4.11 8.41
C PRO A 32 -10.12 5.18 7.45
N LYS A 33 -9.19 5.97 6.89
CA LYS A 33 -9.54 7.00 5.92
C LYS A 33 -10.20 6.22 4.80
N VAL A 34 -11.46 6.53 4.53
CA VAL A 34 -12.26 5.72 3.61
C VAL A 34 -11.57 5.82 2.25
N ASP A 35 -11.16 4.69 1.70
CA ASP A 35 -10.50 4.67 0.39
C ASP A 35 -11.45 5.25 -0.68
N LYS A 36 -10.89 5.99 -1.62
CA LYS A 36 -11.60 6.50 -2.79
C LYS A 36 -11.60 5.43 -3.87
N GLN A 37 -12.80 5.14 -4.36
CA GLN A 37 -13.00 4.23 -5.47
C GLN A 37 -12.99 5.00 -6.80
N TRP A 38 -11.92 4.82 -7.57
CA TRP A 38 -11.80 5.35 -8.92
C TRP A 38 -12.25 4.29 -9.92
N ASN A 39 -13.40 4.51 -10.56
CA ASN A 39 -13.99 3.55 -11.49
C ASN A 39 -13.35 3.69 -12.88
N PHE A 40 -12.74 2.62 -13.36
CA PHE A 40 -12.03 2.59 -14.64
C PHE A 40 -13.01 2.52 -15.82
N ARG A 41 -12.69 3.22 -16.91
CA ARG A 41 -13.49 3.39 -18.13
C ARG A 41 -12.71 3.10 -19.40
N GLY A 42 -11.45 2.69 -19.29
CA GLY A 42 -10.70 2.22 -20.44
C GLY A 42 -11.25 0.89 -20.94
N ASN A 43 -10.85 0.56 -22.17
CA ASN A 43 -11.22 -0.65 -22.89
C ASN A 43 -10.01 -1.57 -23.10
N SER A 44 -8.85 -1.22 -22.55
CA SER A 44 -7.63 -2.02 -22.64
C SER A 44 -6.75 -1.91 -21.39
N VAL A 45 -5.92 -2.92 -21.13
CA VAL A 45 -4.95 -2.90 -20.02
C VAL A 45 -3.97 -1.74 -20.19
N GLY A 46 -3.57 -1.43 -21.42
CA GLY A 46 -2.66 -0.32 -21.72
C GLY A 46 -3.21 1.07 -21.39
N GLU A 47 -4.50 1.19 -21.10
CA GLU A 47 -5.12 2.43 -20.63
C GLU A 47 -5.20 2.53 -19.11
N ALA A 48 -4.81 1.49 -18.36
CA ALA A 48 -4.90 1.48 -16.89
C ALA A 48 -3.98 2.51 -16.20
N ASN A 49 -2.92 2.97 -16.86
CA ASN A 49 -2.10 4.08 -16.36
C ASN A 49 -2.59 5.47 -16.80
N ASP A 50 -3.60 5.55 -17.66
CA ASP A 50 -4.21 6.81 -18.07
C ASP A 50 -5.25 7.25 -17.03
N GLN A 51 -4.89 8.22 -16.18
CA GLN A 51 -5.76 8.77 -15.15
C GLN A 51 -7.08 9.33 -15.70
N THR A 52 -7.12 9.76 -16.96
CA THR A 52 -8.35 10.31 -17.59
C THR A 52 -9.40 9.24 -17.86
N LYS A 53 -9.02 7.97 -17.77
CA LYS A 53 -9.90 6.81 -17.88
C LYS A 53 -10.54 6.44 -16.56
N TYR A 54 -10.36 7.21 -15.50
CA TYR A 54 -10.94 6.92 -14.20
C TYR A 54 -11.94 7.99 -13.78
N SER A 55 -12.99 7.59 -13.05
CA SER A 55 -14.01 8.51 -12.56
C SER A 55 -14.43 8.20 -11.14
N LEU A 56 -14.47 9.23 -10.29
CA LEU A 56 -15.04 9.18 -8.94
C LEU A 56 -16.56 9.32 -8.92
N THR A 57 -17.17 9.83 -10.00
CA THR A 57 -18.59 10.23 -10.02
C THR A 57 -19.46 9.27 -10.81
N LEU A 58 -18.91 8.63 -11.84
CA LEU A 58 -19.62 7.62 -12.60
C LEU A 58 -19.63 6.29 -11.82
N PRO A 59 -20.74 5.54 -11.82
CA PRO A 59 -20.89 4.30 -11.06
C PRO A 59 -20.00 3.18 -11.60
N ALA A 60 -19.48 2.28 -10.75
CA ALA A 60 -18.68 1.14 -11.20
C ALA A 60 -19.36 0.40 -12.37
N PRO A 61 -18.57 -0.14 -13.32
CA PRO A 61 -19.12 -0.99 -14.38
C PRO A 61 -20.03 -2.09 -13.82
N THR A 62 -21.10 -2.43 -14.53
CA THR A 62 -22.13 -3.39 -14.06
C THR A 62 -21.67 -4.85 -14.05
N GLU A 63 -20.56 -5.16 -14.72
CA GLU A 63 -20.05 -6.53 -14.94
C GLU A 63 -18.72 -6.76 -14.20
N CYS A 64 -18.58 -6.16 -13.02
CA CYS A 64 -17.42 -6.43 -12.17
C CYS A 64 -17.52 -7.84 -11.58
N GLY A 65 -16.51 -8.65 -11.87
CA GLY A 65 -16.42 -10.06 -11.51
C GLY A 65 -14.96 -10.49 -11.39
N SER A 66 -14.77 -11.79 -11.20
CA SER A 66 -13.44 -12.43 -11.24
C SER A 66 -13.30 -13.18 -12.57
N ASP A 67 -12.08 -13.21 -13.12
CA ASP A 67 -11.63 -13.96 -14.32
C ASP A 67 -11.50 -13.18 -15.64
N THR A 68 -11.21 -11.87 -15.59
CA THR A 68 -11.17 -11.03 -16.79
C THR A 68 -10.02 -10.02 -16.77
N ASP A 69 -9.69 -9.38 -17.91
CA ASP A 69 -8.41 -8.67 -18.09
C ASP A 69 -8.39 -7.19 -17.67
N LEU A 70 -9.52 -6.52 -17.43
CA LEU A 70 -9.53 -5.07 -17.19
C LEU A 70 -9.90 -4.68 -15.76
N PRO A 71 -9.34 -3.58 -15.21
CA PRO A 71 -9.74 -3.08 -13.90
C PRO A 71 -11.22 -2.69 -13.91
N CYS A 72 -11.97 -2.99 -12.86
CA CYS A 72 -13.25 -2.32 -12.62
C CYS A 72 -13.05 -0.98 -11.94
N TYR A 73 -12.26 -1.00 -10.88
CA TYR A 73 -11.88 0.15 -10.12
C TYR A 73 -10.54 -0.08 -9.43
N ILE A 74 -9.99 0.99 -8.92
CA ILE A 74 -8.85 0.98 -8.00
C ILE A 74 -9.25 1.71 -6.72
N LEU A 75 -8.68 1.29 -5.61
CA LEU A 75 -8.81 1.95 -4.33
C LEU A 75 -7.57 2.79 -4.07
N THR A 76 -7.78 4.04 -3.69
CA THR A 76 -6.71 4.97 -3.36
C THR A 76 -6.99 5.66 -2.02
N PRO A 77 -5.97 6.19 -1.33
CA PRO A 77 -6.20 6.97 -0.12
C PRO A 77 -7.13 8.16 -0.39
N GLU A 78 -7.93 8.57 0.61
CA GLU A 78 -8.91 9.67 0.49
C GLU A 78 -8.35 10.96 -0.13
N SER A 79 -7.06 11.25 0.09
CA SER A 79 -6.37 12.42 -0.44
C SER A 79 -6.23 12.42 -1.97
N VAL A 80 -6.39 11.28 -2.64
CA VAL A 80 -6.30 11.11 -4.09
C VAL A 80 -7.69 11.37 -4.70
N ASP A 81 -8.05 12.64 -4.78
CA ASP A 81 -9.39 13.13 -5.15
C ASP A 81 -9.42 13.93 -6.48
N THR A 82 -8.30 13.99 -7.19
CA THR A 82 -8.19 14.58 -8.52
C THR A 82 -7.37 13.70 -9.44
N GLU A 83 -7.57 13.84 -10.76
CA GLU A 83 -6.80 13.10 -11.77
C GLU A 83 -5.28 13.34 -11.63
N ALA A 84 -4.86 14.58 -11.37
CA ALA A 84 -3.45 14.89 -11.17
C ALA A 84 -2.85 14.15 -9.96
N LYS A 85 -3.62 14.02 -8.87
CA LYS A 85 -3.19 13.24 -7.70
C LYS A 85 -3.22 11.73 -7.98
N LEU A 86 -4.16 11.28 -8.80
CA LEU A 86 -4.23 9.88 -9.24
C LEU A 86 -3.02 9.50 -10.09
N HIS A 87 -2.63 10.35 -11.04
CA HIS A 87 -1.42 10.16 -11.83
C HIS A 87 -0.16 10.09 -10.95
N ASN A 88 -0.02 11.00 -9.98
CA ASN A 88 1.08 10.94 -9.02
C ASN A 88 1.04 9.66 -8.17
N TYR A 89 -0.15 9.18 -7.81
CA TYR A 89 -0.33 7.91 -7.12
C TYR A 89 0.13 6.73 -7.98
N PHE A 90 -0.17 6.74 -9.28
CA PHE A 90 0.30 5.73 -10.24
C PHE A 90 1.81 5.69 -10.38
N ILE A 91 2.43 6.85 -10.58
CA ILE A 91 3.90 6.95 -10.63
C ILE A 91 4.53 6.43 -9.34
N THR A 92 4.01 6.84 -8.18
CA THR A 92 4.62 6.55 -6.88
C THR A 92 4.52 5.08 -6.49
N ASN A 93 3.38 4.44 -6.76
CA ASN A 93 3.10 3.08 -6.26
C ASN A 93 3.33 2.00 -7.30
N TYR A 94 3.21 2.35 -8.59
CA TYR A 94 3.26 1.38 -9.68
C TYR A 94 4.26 1.76 -10.78
N GLY A 95 5.00 2.87 -10.64
CA GLY A 95 5.93 3.33 -11.67
C GLY A 95 5.26 3.75 -12.98
N ASP A 96 3.96 4.08 -12.92
CA ASP A 96 3.10 4.35 -14.09
C ASP A 96 2.95 3.15 -15.05
N ASP A 97 3.13 1.92 -14.53
CA ASP A 97 2.98 0.68 -15.28
C ASP A 97 1.53 0.20 -15.27
N ALA A 98 0.93 0.13 -16.46
CA ALA A 98 -0.46 -0.23 -16.62
C ALA A 98 -0.79 -1.67 -16.18
N ALA A 99 0.15 -2.61 -16.32
CA ALA A 99 -0.05 -4.00 -15.90
C ALA A 99 0.02 -4.14 -14.37
N LEU A 100 0.87 -3.36 -13.71
CA LEU A 100 0.90 -3.31 -12.23
C LEU A 100 -0.36 -2.66 -11.65
N ILE A 101 -0.88 -1.62 -12.30
CA ILE A 101 -2.13 -0.97 -11.89
C ILE A 101 -3.32 -1.92 -12.07
N ASP A 102 -3.38 -2.62 -13.21
CA ASP A 102 -4.42 -3.62 -13.46
C ASP A 102 -4.35 -4.81 -12.48
N GLY A 103 -3.15 -5.33 -12.22
CA GLY A 103 -2.96 -6.41 -11.23
C GLY A 103 -3.30 -6.01 -9.79
N ALA A 104 -3.38 -4.71 -9.48
CA ALA A 104 -3.76 -4.19 -8.18
C ALA A 104 -5.28 -3.92 -8.05
N ALA A 105 -6.06 -4.07 -9.12
CA ALA A 105 -7.50 -3.84 -9.11
C ALA A 105 -8.22 -4.90 -8.26
N PRO A 106 -9.06 -4.50 -7.27
CA PRO A 106 -9.75 -5.47 -6.42
C PRO A 106 -10.81 -6.29 -7.16
N GLU A 107 -11.41 -5.71 -8.19
CA GLU A 107 -12.38 -6.37 -9.08
C GLU A 107 -12.02 -6.05 -10.53
N ARG A 108 -12.35 -6.97 -11.44
CA ARG A 108 -12.02 -6.86 -12.87
C ARG A 108 -13.28 -7.07 -13.73
N ARG A 109 -13.23 -6.66 -15.00
CA ARG A 109 -14.28 -6.88 -16.01
C ARG A 109 -13.71 -7.34 -17.34
N ASP A 110 -14.55 -7.90 -18.18
CA ASP A 110 -14.20 -8.27 -19.55
C ASP A 110 -13.86 -7.02 -20.38
N ALA A 111 -12.97 -7.21 -21.35
CA ALA A 111 -12.78 -6.23 -22.41
C ALA A 111 -14.04 -6.18 -23.28
N GLN A 112 -14.56 -4.97 -23.52
CA GLN A 112 -15.75 -4.73 -24.34
C GLN A 112 -15.41 -4.65 -25.83
#